data_AF-A0A6G3BGQ9-F1
#
_entry.id   AF-A0A6G3BGQ9-F1
#
_cell.length_a   1.000
_cell.length_b   1.000
_cell.length_c   1.000
_cell.angle_alpha   90.00
_cell.angle_beta   90.00
_cell.angle_gamma   90.00
#
_symmetry.space_group_name_H-M   'P 1'
#
loop_
_entity.id
_entity.type
_entity.pdbx_description
1 polymer ?
#
loop_
_entity_poly.entity_id
_entity_poly.type
_entity_poly.pdbx_seq_one_letter_code
_entity_poly.pdbx_strand_id
1 'polypeptide(L)'
;MKRPEAIGPTAAIEPAAVRPRPHRIVEVDALRGFALCGIFLANVLVMSGLDGLSGGGGSAGPTASGLDQVAHWLVMALVQTKFYLLFSFLFGYSFTLQMDAAERDGAPFAPRMLRRLLGLFVLGALHAVLLYPGDILTTYALLGLILLAARAVDPARMWRAALRVYGVVAGLYLLLGAAVALVDTGEGDEGLATSAASAAELTAAYRGGPADVVRANTDAWSDILVGLLMMGGMVVAAFLAGFVAGRRRLLADTGTPERTARLRRVCLWGLAVGLPGGVLMAAGTVGPLGARWEIPAFILGMLTAPALSAAYASGLLLWFTTPRGARLAARLAPAGRMALTNYLAQSLVMALVFTGYGAALYGRVGAAAVLGGTLLFYGFQLAASAWLMSRHRLGPVERLLRAVTLWGRPAPRG
;
A
#
# COMPACT_ATOMS: atom_id res chain seq x y z
N MET A 1 -54.94 -4.72 -61.40
CA MET A 1 -54.99 -3.83 -60.21
C MET A 1 -54.77 -4.66 -58.95
N LYS A 2 -53.54 -4.70 -58.42
CA LYS A 2 -53.20 -5.37 -57.15
C LYS A 2 -53.42 -4.38 -55.99
N ARG A 3 -54.07 -4.82 -54.91
CA ARG A 3 -54.20 -4.07 -53.65
C ARG A 3 -52.84 -3.91 -52.95
N PRO A 4 -52.59 -2.82 -52.20
CA PRO A 4 -51.36 -2.67 -51.42
C PRO A 4 -51.45 -3.47 -50.11
N GLU A 5 -50.37 -4.19 -49.78
CA GLU A 5 -50.17 -4.89 -48.51
C GLU A 5 -49.90 -3.89 -47.37
N ALA A 6 -50.56 -4.11 -46.23
CA ALA A 6 -50.42 -3.31 -45.02
C ALA A 6 -49.08 -3.61 -44.32
N ILE A 7 -48.32 -2.56 -44.02
CA ILE A 7 -47.10 -2.61 -43.23
C ILE A 7 -47.48 -2.92 -41.77
N GLY A 8 -47.01 -4.05 -41.24
CA GLY A 8 -47.21 -4.46 -39.84
C GLY A 8 -46.51 -3.52 -38.84
N PRO A 9 -46.96 -3.48 -37.58
CA PRO A 9 -46.47 -2.53 -36.59
C PRO A 9 -44.98 -2.73 -36.29
N THR A 10 -44.21 -1.67 -36.44
CA THR A 10 -42.79 -1.58 -36.07
C THR A 10 -42.62 -1.96 -34.61
N ALA A 11 -41.95 -3.08 -34.34
CA ALA A 11 -41.59 -3.47 -32.98
C ALA A 11 -40.70 -2.38 -32.38
N ALA A 12 -41.26 -1.63 -31.43
CA ALA A 12 -40.50 -0.66 -30.65
C ALA A 12 -39.43 -1.41 -29.88
N ILE A 13 -38.16 -1.17 -30.23
CA ILE A 13 -37.01 -1.63 -29.44
C ILE A 13 -37.09 -0.86 -28.12
N GLU A 14 -37.56 -1.52 -27.06
CA GLU A 14 -37.49 -0.96 -25.72
C GLU A 14 -36.03 -0.61 -25.40
N PRO A 15 -35.73 0.63 -24.97
CA PRO A 15 -34.39 1.00 -24.58
C PRO A 15 -34.00 0.12 -23.39
N ALA A 16 -32.98 -0.74 -23.58
CA ALA A 16 -32.43 -1.59 -22.55
C ALA A 16 -32.21 -0.76 -21.27
N ALA A 17 -32.92 -1.12 -20.20
CA ALA A 17 -32.89 -0.41 -18.94
C ALA A 17 -31.43 -0.16 -18.52
N VAL A 18 -31.00 1.09 -18.59
CA VAL A 18 -29.67 1.52 -18.13
C VAL A 18 -29.65 1.26 -16.63
N ARG A 19 -29.08 0.13 -16.21
CA ARG A 19 -28.94 -0.19 -14.78
C ARG A 19 -28.27 1.00 -14.10
N PRO A 20 -28.86 1.58 -13.04
CA PRO A 20 -28.30 2.72 -12.36
C PRO A 20 -26.87 2.39 -11.94
N ARG A 21 -25.92 3.28 -12.27
CA ARG A 21 -24.51 3.08 -11.94
C ARG A 21 -24.40 3.02 -10.42
N PRO A 22 -23.76 1.98 -9.84
CA PRO A 22 -23.59 1.91 -8.40
C PRO A 22 -22.90 3.18 -7.90
N HIS A 23 -23.45 3.76 -6.84
CA HIS A 23 -22.90 4.94 -6.18
C HIS A 23 -21.44 4.65 -5.83
N ARG A 24 -20.54 5.52 -6.30
CA ARG A 24 -19.11 5.38 -6.05
C ARG A 24 -18.88 5.52 -4.54
N ILE A 25 -18.15 4.58 -3.95
CA ILE A 25 -17.92 4.57 -2.51
C ILE A 25 -16.77 5.54 -2.21
N VAL A 26 -17.12 6.80 -1.94
CA VAL A 26 -16.17 7.91 -1.72
C VAL A 26 -15.23 7.58 -0.55
N GLU A 27 -15.75 6.90 0.47
CA GLU A 27 -15.03 6.49 1.66
C GLU A 27 -13.89 5.52 1.35
N VAL A 28 -14.07 4.61 0.39
CA VAL A 28 -13.03 3.66 -0.04
C VAL A 28 -11.91 4.41 -0.78
N ASP A 29 -12.27 5.37 -1.63
CA ASP A 29 -11.27 6.22 -2.29
C ASP A 29 -10.56 7.12 -1.28
N ALA A 30 -11.27 7.68 -0.29
CA ALA A 30 -10.67 8.46 0.79
C ALA A 30 -9.72 7.62 1.66
N LEU A 31 -10.08 6.37 1.97
CA LEU A 31 -9.19 5.42 2.66
C LEU A 31 -7.92 5.15 1.85
N ARG A 32 -8.02 4.96 0.52
CA ARG A 32 -6.82 4.83 -0.33
C ARG A 32 -5.98 6.10 -0.30
N GLY A 33 -6.61 7.27 -0.37
CA GLY A 33 -5.93 8.56 -0.23
C GLY A 33 -5.20 8.68 1.11
N PHE A 34 -5.84 8.34 2.22
CA PHE A 34 -5.16 8.30 3.51
C PHE A 34 -3.99 7.31 3.52
N ALA A 35 -4.19 6.11 2.97
CA ALA A 35 -3.17 5.07 2.96
C ALA A 35 -1.92 5.47 2.15
N LEU A 36 -2.07 6.23 1.07
CA LEU A 36 -0.94 6.75 0.29
C LEU A 36 -0.05 7.70 1.10
N CYS A 37 -0.61 8.48 2.02
CA CYS A 37 0.19 9.33 2.91
C CYS A 37 1.09 8.48 3.79
N GLY A 38 0.53 7.43 4.41
CA GLY A 38 1.28 6.54 5.27
C GLY A 38 2.33 5.70 4.52
N ILE A 39 2.01 5.23 3.31
CA ILE A 39 3.00 4.58 2.44
C ILE A 39 4.16 5.54 2.13
N PHE A 40 3.86 6.81 1.83
CA PHE A 40 4.89 7.80 1.53
C PHE A 40 5.79 8.09 2.75
N LEU A 41 5.20 8.25 3.93
CA LEU A 41 5.93 8.45 5.19
C LEU A 41 6.83 7.24 5.55
N ALA A 42 6.42 6.01 5.25
CA ALA A 42 7.26 4.83 5.45
C ALA A 42 8.40 4.78 4.42
N ASN A 43 8.08 4.90 3.14
CA ASN A 43 9.06 4.71 2.07
C ASN A 43 10.12 5.82 2.04
N VAL A 44 9.79 7.03 2.49
CA VAL A 44 10.75 8.14 2.53
C VAL A 44 11.86 7.90 3.55
N LEU A 45 11.61 7.18 4.66
CA LEU A 45 12.67 6.84 5.61
C LEU A 45 13.70 5.88 4.99
N VAL A 46 13.23 4.90 4.22
CA VAL A 46 14.09 4.00 3.46
C VAL A 46 14.88 4.77 2.41
N MET A 47 14.19 5.57 1.58
CA MET A 47 14.82 6.28 0.46
C MET A 47 15.75 7.41 0.90
N SER A 48 15.54 7.99 2.08
CA SER A 48 16.45 8.98 2.66
C SER A 48 17.66 8.34 3.34
N GLY A 49 17.73 7.00 3.44
CA GLY A 49 18.81 6.28 4.11
C GLY A 49 18.71 6.28 5.64
N LEU A 50 17.57 6.71 6.20
CA LEU A 50 17.35 6.76 7.65
C LEU A 50 17.00 5.40 8.25
N ASP A 51 16.42 4.48 7.46
CA ASP A 51 16.05 3.12 7.89
C ASP A 51 17.28 2.18 7.92
N GLY A 52 18.26 2.40 7.02
CA GLY A 52 19.50 1.61 6.94
C GLY A 52 20.58 1.98 7.97
N LEU A 53 20.41 3.12 8.67
CA LEU A 53 21.27 3.53 9.78
C LEU A 53 20.90 2.85 11.11
N SER A 54 19.84 2.03 11.13
CA SER A 54 19.38 1.32 12.33
C SER A 54 20.05 -0.04 12.54
N GLY A 55 20.63 -0.66 11.50
CA GLY A 55 21.19 -2.03 11.54
C GLY A 55 22.60 -2.17 12.14
N GLY A 56 22.95 -1.34 13.12
CA GLY A 56 24.25 -1.37 13.76
C GLY A 56 24.33 -0.40 14.92
N GLY A 57 23.85 -0.84 16.09
CA GLY A 57 24.11 -0.18 17.36
C GLY A 57 23.73 1.31 17.43
N GLY A 58 22.43 1.59 17.54
CA GLY A 58 21.91 2.77 18.27
C GLY A 58 22.39 4.16 17.85
N SER A 59 23.01 4.32 16.69
CA SER A 59 23.48 5.62 16.23
C SER A 59 22.77 6.01 14.94
N ALA A 60 21.62 6.64 15.15
CA ALA A 60 21.36 7.84 14.37
C ALA A 60 22.70 8.60 14.37
N GLY A 61 23.29 8.83 13.19
CA GLY A 61 24.65 9.35 13.11
C GLY A 61 24.84 10.53 14.08
N PRO A 62 26.06 10.77 14.63
CA PRO A 62 26.36 11.65 15.77
C PRO A 62 25.72 13.07 15.82
N THR A 63 24.99 13.46 14.76
CA THR A 63 24.29 14.72 14.51
C THR A 63 22.76 14.66 14.61
N ALA A 64 22.13 13.53 14.96
CA ALA A 64 20.65 13.44 14.98
C ALA A 64 20.03 14.16 16.19
N SER A 65 19.22 15.19 15.93
CA SER A 65 18.54 15.95 16.98
C SER A 65 17.49 15.11 17.70
N GLY A 66 17.12 15.49 18.93
CA GLY A 66 16.01 14.83 19.64
C GLY A 66 14.68 14.89 18.86
N LEU A 67 14.50 15.92 18.03
CA LEU A 67 13.35 16.04 17.15
C LEU A 67 13.36 14.95 16.05
N ASP A 68 14.52 14.64 15.48
CA ASP A 68 14.66 13.57 14.48
C ASP A 68 14.34 12.20 15.07
N GLN A 69 14.81 11.93 16.29
CA GLN A 69 14.53 10.68 16.99
C GLN A 69 13.02 10.51 17.25
N VAL A 70 12.37 11.55 17.78
CA VAL A 70 10.91 11.52 18.00
C VAL A 70 10.15 11.35 16.69
N ALA A 71 10.56 12.06 15.63
CA ALA A 71 9.89 11.98 14.34
C ALA A 71 10.02 10.57 13.72
N HIS A 72 11.20 9.96 13.77
CA HIS A 72 11.43 8.59 13.32
C HIS A 72 10.65 7.59 14.19
N TRP A 73 10.72 7.71 15.51
CA TRP A 73 9.99 6.86 16.45
C TRP A 73 8.47 6.86 16.18
N LEU A 74 7.89 8.03 15.90
CA LEU A 74 6.46 8.15 15.57
C LEU A 74 6.09 7.40 14.29
N VAL A 75 6.94 7.44 13.26
CA VAL A 75 6.73 6.68 12.02
C VAL A 75 6.83 5.18 12.30
N MET A 76 7.81 4.72 13.08
CA MET A 76 7.93 3.30 13.45
C MET A 76 6.70 2.82 14.23
N ALA A 77 6.22 3.64 15.17
CA ALA A 77 5.08 3.29 16.02
C ALA A 77 3.77 3.23 15.23
N LEU A 78 3.48 4.29 14.46
CA LEU A 78 2.14 4.53 13.91
C LEU A 78 2.01 4.22 12.42
N VAL A 79 3.11 4.12 11.68
CA VAL A 79 3.07 4.07 10.21
C VAL A 79 3.72 2.80 9.67
N GLN A 80 4.96 2.54 10.05
CA GLN A 80 5.77 1.46 9.50
C GLN A 80 5.05 0.13 9.62
N THR A 81 4.94 -0.62 8.52
CA THR A 81 4.19 -1.89 8.35
C THR A 81 2.66 -1.84 8.31
N LYS A 82 2.01 -0.74 8.73
CA LYS A 82 0.54 -0.69 8.84
C LYS A 82 -0.11 -0.32 7.50
N PHE A 83 0.51 0.61 6.77
CA PHE A 83 -0.11 1.19 5.59
C PHE A 83 -0.05 0.33 4.33
N TYR A 84 0.99 -0.49 4.16
CA TYR A 84 1.01 -1.48 3.08
C TYR A 84 -0.10 -2.54 3.29
N LEU A 85 -0.38 -2.93 4.55
CA LEU A 85 -1.46 -3.87 4.87
C LEU A 85 -2.84 -3.29 4.60
N LEU A 86 -3.05 -2.03 4.98
CA LEU A 86 -4.29 -1.32 4.65
C LEU A 86 -4.47 -1.22 3.13
N PHE A 87 -3.42 -0.84 2.41
CA PHE A 87 -3.48 -0.77 0.95
C PHE A 87 -3.67 -2.16 0.32
N SER A 88 -3.11 -3.22 0.92
CA SER A 88 -3.28 -4.62 0.51
C SER A 88 -4.72 -5.07 0.67
N PHE A 89 -5.32 -4.80 1.83
CA PHE A 89 -6.73 -5.06 2.08
C PHE A 89 -7.63 -4.33 1.06
N LEU A 90 -7.33 -3.06 0.78
CA LEU A 90 -8.05 -2.27 -0.22
C LEU A 90 -7.86 -2.83 -1.63
N PHE A 91 -6.70 -3.40 -1.97
CA PHE A 91 -6.50 -4.10 -3.26
C PHE A 91 -7.42 -5.32 -3.37
N GLY A 92 -7.48 -6.16 -2.35
CA GLY A 92 -8.41 -7.30 -2.27
C GLY A 92 -9.87 -6.88 -2.41
N TYR A 93 -10.29 -5.80 -1.74
CA TYR A 93 -11.63 -5.23 -1.89
C TYR A 93 -11.87 -4.70 -3.32
N SER A 94 -10.88 -4.03 -3.89
CA SER A 94 -10.95 -3.49 -5.26
C SER A 94 -11.05 -4.59 -6.32
N PHE A 95 -10.56 -5.79 -6.01
CA PHE A 95 -10.65 -6.95 -6.90
C PHE A 95 -12.12 -7.33 -7.14
N THR A 96 -12.97 -7.31 -6.10
CA THR A 96 -14.40 -7.61 -6.25
C THR A 96 -15.12 -6.53 -7.06
N LEU A 97 -14.78 -5.26 -6.86
CA LEU A 97 -15.32 -4.16 -7.68
C LEU A 97 -14.95 -4.31 -9.18
N GLN A 98 -13.78 -4.88 -9.47
CA GLN A 98 -13.35 -5.17 -10.84
C GLN A 98 -14.07 -6.37 -11.44
N MET A 99 -14.41 -7.38 -10.63
CA MET A 99 -15.29 -8.48 -11.04
C MET A 99 -16.68 -7.94 -11.43
N ASP A 100 -17.29 -7.15 -10.55
CA ASP A 100 -18.59 -6.51 -10.78
C ASP A 100 -18.56 -5.58 -12.01
N ALA A 101 -17.42 -4.96 -12.30
CA ALA A 101 -17.25 -4.13 -13.50
C ALA A 101 -17.15 -4.98 -14.78
N ALA A 102 -16.44 -6.11 -14.74
CA ALA A 102 -16.32 -6.99 -15.90
C ALA A 102 -17.67 -7.65 -16.24
N GLU A 103 -18.41 -8.10 -15.23
CA GLU A 103 -19.77 -8.65 -15.41
C GLU A 103 -20.71 -7.62 -16.02
N ARG A 104 -20.69 -6.37 -15.55
CA ARG A 104 -21.50 -5.27 -16.11
C ARG A 104 -21.11 -4.90 -17.54
N ASP A 105 -19.82 -4.98 -17.87
CA ASP A 105 -19.32 -4.73 -19.22
C ASP A 105 -19.51 -5.96 -20.15
N GLY A 106 -20.10 -7.07 -19.68
CA GLY A 106 -20.30 -8.30 -20.46
C GLY A 106 -18.99 -8.99 -20.87
N ALA A 107 -17.88 -8.68 -20.20
CA ALA A 107 -16.53 -9.09 -20.60
C ALA A 107 -15.99 -10.21 -19.69
N PRO A 108 -15.18 -11.15 -20.21
CA PRO A 108 -14.57 -12.19 -19.39
C PRO A 108 -13.60 -11.56 -18.39
N PHE A 109 -13.82 -11.82 -17.10
CA PHE A 109 -13.04 -11.21 -16.02
C PHE A 109 -11.56 -11.63 -16.02
N ALA A 110 -11.27 -12.93 -16.19
CA ALA A 110 -9.92 -13.46 -16.01
C ALA A 110 -8.88 -12.87 -17.01
N PRO A 111 -9.13 -12.82 -18.34
CA PRO A 111 -8.19 -12.18 -19.28
C PRO A 111 -7.99 -10.68 -18.99
N ARG A 112 -9.07 -9.99 -18.61
CA ARG A 112 -9.02 -8.56 -18.25
C ARG A 112 -8.15 -8.33 -17.02
N MET A 113 -8.31 -9.15 -15.98
CA MET A 113 -7.50 -9.07 -14.79
C MET A 113 -6.04 -9.45 -15.07
N LEU A 114 -5.78 -10.49 -15.87
CA LEU A 114 -4.42 -10.91 -16.21
C LEU A 114 -3.63 -9.81 -16.92
N ARG A 115 -4.23 -9.10 -17.89
CA ARG A 115 -3.62 -7.93 -18.55
C ARG A 115 -3.32 -6.81 -17.56
N ARG A 116 -4.24 -6.57 -16.61
CA ARG A 116 -4.04 -5.56 -15.57
C ARG A 116 -2.88 -5.93 -14.65
N LEU A 117 -2.80 -7.19 -14.22
CA LEU A 117 -1.70 -7.69 -13.39
C LEU A 117 -0.38 -7.63 -14.16
N LEU A 118 -0.36 -7.98 -15.45
CA LEU A 118 0.81 -7.81 -16.30
C LEU A 118 1.24 -6.34 -16.42
N GLY A 119 0.28 -5.42 -16.62
CA GLY A 119 0.56 -3.98 -16.64
C GLY A 119 1.13 -3.47 -15.31
N LEU A 120 0.61 -3.95 -14.18
CA LEU A 120 1.17 -3.65 -12.86
C LEU A 120 2.57 -4.24 -12.66
N PHE A 121 2.81 -5.46 -13.14
CA PHE A 121 4.11 -6.12 -13.04
C PHE A 121 5.18 -5.35 -13.83
N VAL A 122 4.89 -4.97 -15.08
CA VAL A 122 5.82 -4.20 -15.92
C VAL A 122 6.08 -2.82 -15.32
N LEU A 123 5.02 -2.12 -14.88
CA LEU A 123 5.18 -0.82 -14.21
C LEU A 123 5.99 -0.94 -12.91
N GLY A 124 5.74 -1.99 -12.13
CA GLY A 124 6.48 -2.28 -10.90
C GLY A 124 7.94 -2.61 -11.17
N ALA A 125 8.23 -3.45 -12.15
CA ALA A 125 9.61 -3.82 -12.50
C ALA A 125 10.43 -2.59 -12.94
N LEU A 126 9.84 -1.73 -13.77
CA LEU A 126 10.46 -0.46 -14.17
C LEU A 126 10.63 0.48 -12.97
N HIS A 127 9.62 0.57 -12.11
CA HIS A 127 9.66 1.39 -10.89
C HIS A 127 10.72 0.90 -9.89
N ALA A 128 10.87 -0.41 -9.70
CA ALA A 128 11.86 -1.02 -8.82
C ALA A 128 13.30 -0.69 -9.23
N VAL A 129 13.58 -0.77 -10.53
CA VAL A 129 14.91 -0.47 -11.10
C VAL A 129 15.18 1.03 -11.14
N LEU A 130 14.21 1.81 -11.63
CA LEU A 130 14.45 3.21 -11.95
C LEU A 130 14.24 4.14 -10.77
N LEU A 131 13.30 3.85 -9.88
CA LEU A 131 12.82 4.81 -8.90
C LEU A 131 13.06 4.38 -7.46
N TYR A 132 12.58 3.20 -7.05
CA TYR A 132 12.62 2.78 -5.65
C TYR A 132 12.57 1.26 -5.52
N PRO A 133 13.57 0.61 -4.89
CA PRO A 133 13.64 -0.85 -4.83
C PRO A 133 12.56 -1.49 -3.95
N GLY A 134 11.95 -0.75 -3.03
CA GLY A 134 10.82 -1.21 -2.20
C GLY A 134 9.47 -1.24 -2.93
N ASP A 135 9.46 -1.65 -4.19
CA ASP A 135 8.25 -1.68 -5.02
C ASP A 135 7.20 -2.67 -4.51
N ILE A 136 5.97 -2.18 -4.38
CA ILE A 136 4.81 -2.99 -3.98
C ILE A 136 4.02 -3.49 -5.20
N LEU A 137 4.21 -2.91 -6.38
CA LEU A 137 3.41 -3.18 -7.57
C LEU A 137 3.69 -4.56 -8.16
N THR A 138 4.97 -4.95 -8.28
CA THR A 138 5.41 -6.30 -8.67
C THR A 138 4.85 -7.34 -7.70
N THR A 139 5.04 -7.13 -6.40
CA THR A 139 4.48 -7.97 -5.34
C THR A 139 2.97 -8.13 -5.48
N TYR A 140 2.23 -7.03 -5.71
CA TYR A 140 0.78 -7.08 -5.88
C TYR A 140 0.34 -7.75 -7.18
N ALA A 141 1.12 -7.60 -8.26
CA ALA A 141 0.85 -8.26 -9.52
C ALA A 141 0.96 -9.79 -9.38
N LEU A 142 2.03 -10.26 -8.73
CA LEU A 142 2.28 -11.69 -8.49
C LEU A 142 1.26 -12.28 -7.51
N LEU A 143 1.08 -11.66 -6.34
CA LEU A 143 0.13 -12.15 -5.34
C LEU A 143 -1.34 -11.98 -5.79
N GLY A 144 -1.60 -11.05 -6.72
CA GLY A 144 -2.89 -10.91 -7.38
C GLY A 144 -3.30 -12.14 -8.22
N LEU A 145 -2.32 -12.94 -8.69
CA LEU A 145 -2.60 -14.21 -9.37
C LEU A 145 -3.19 -15.25 -8.41
N ILE A 146 -2.78 -15.24 -7.14
CA ILE A 146 -3.35 -16.11 -6.09
C ILE A 146 -4.83 -15.75 -5.88
N LEU A 147 -5.16 -14.45 -5.77
CA LEU A 147 -6.55 -13.98 -5.70
C LEU A 147 -7.33 -14.38 -6.97
N LEU A 148 -6.73 -14.25 -8.14
CA LEU A 148 -7.36 -14.66 -9.39
C LEU A 148 -7.68 -16.15 -9.41
N ALA A 149 -6.77 -17.02 -8.98
CA ALA A 149 -7.00 -18.45 -8.87
C ALA A 149 -8.08 -18.78 -7.82
N ALA A 150 -8.07 -18.10 -6.67
CA ALA A 150 -9.00 -18.33 -5.57
C ALA A 150 -10.37 -17.63 -5.73
N ARG A 151 -10.61 -16.84 -6.79
CA ARG A 151 -11.79 -15.96 -6.93
C ARG A 151 -13.15 -16.64 -6.82
N ALA A 152 -13.21 -17.93 -7.17
CA ALA A 152 -14.45 -18.73 -7.16
C ALA A 152 -14.73 -19.36 -5.79
N VAL A 153 -13.78 -19.29 -4.85
CA VAL A 153 -13.92 -19.88 -3.52
C VAL A 153 -14.92 -19.08 -2.69
N ASP A 154 -15.71 -19.79 -1.88
CA ASP A 154 -16.67 -19.19 -0.96
C ASP A 154 -15.99 -18.24 0.07
N PRO A 155 -16.60 -17.09 0.41
CA PRO A 155 -16.02 -16.12 1.35
C PRO A 155 -15.65 -16.69 2.72
N ALA A 156 -16.37 -17.67 3.27
CA ALA A 156 -16.03 -18.27 4.56
C ALA A 156 -14.77 -19.16 4.47
N ARG A 157 -14.57 -19.85 3.34
CA ARG A 157 -13.33 -20.60 3.08
C ARG A 157 -12.15 -19.65 2.86
N MET A 158 -12.34 -18.55 2.13
CA MET A 158 -11.30 -17.54 1.94
C MET A 158 -10.91 -16.85 3.25
N TRP A 159 -11.88 -16.56 4.14
CA TRP A 159 -11.58 -16.02 5.46
C TRP A 159 -10.74 -16.99 6.30
N ARG A 160 -11.10 -18.29 6.32
CA ARG A 160 -10.29 -19.31 6.98
C ARG A 160 -8.89 -19.42 6.38
N ALA A 161 -8.76 -19.30 5.06
CA ALA A 161 -7.46 -19.27 4.39
C ALA A 161 -6.63 -18.05 4.82
N ALA A 162 -7.24 -16.86 4.90
CA ALA A 162 -6.57 -15.65 5.39
C ALA A 162 -6.01 -15.84 6.81
N LEU A 163 -6.81 -16.40 7.72
CA LEU A 163 -6.39 -16.69 9.10
C LEU A 163 -5.27 -17.73 9.16
N ARG A 164 -5.31 -18.78 8.34
CA ARG A 164 -4.25 -19.80 8.27
C ARG A 164 -2.96 -19.24 7.74
N VAL A 165 -3.00 -18.48 6.64
CA VAL A 165 -1.81 -17.83 6.07
C VAL A 165 -1.19 -16.90 7.09
N TYR A 166 -2.00 -16.04 7.72
CA TYR A 166 -1.53 -15.17 8.80
C TYR A 166 -0.92 -15.97 9.96
N GLY A 167 -1.57 -17.05 10.42
CA GLY A 167 -1.08 -17.88 11.52
C GLY A 167 0.24 -18.60 11.21
N VAL A 168 0.39 -19.14 9.99
CA VAL A 168 1.65 -19.77 9.56
C VAL A 168 2.77 -18.73 9.50
N VAL A 169 2.52 -17.58 8.87
CA VAL A 169 3.50 -16.50 8.77
C VAL A 169 3.89 -15.98 10.15
N ALA A 170 2.91 -15.78 11.04
CA ALA A 170 3.16 -15.40 12.43
C ALA A 170 4.01 -16.43 13.16
N GLY A 171 3.71 -17.72 13.00
CA GLY A 171 4.52 -18.81 13.55
C GLY A 171 5.97 -18.78 13.04
N LEU A 172 6.16 -18.60 11.72
CA LEU A 172 7.50 -18.50 11.13
C LEU A 172 8.28 -17.29 11.65
N TYR A 173 7.63 -16.13 11.80
CA TYR A 173 8.27 -14.96 12.39
C TYR A 173 8.64 -15.15 13.85
N LEU A 174 7.76 -15.78 14.65
CA LEU A 174 8.07 -16.07 16.05
C LEU A 174 9.22 -17.09 16.16
N LEU A 175 9.25 -18.10 15.29
CA LEU A 175 10.36 -19.06 15.22
C LEU A 175 11.66 -18.37 14.83
N LEU A 176 11.64 -17.47 13.85
CA LEU A 176 12.81 -16.67 13.47
C LEU A 176 13.28 -15.78 14.63
N GLY A 177 12.35 -15.07 15.28
CA GLY A 177 12.67 -14.22 16.43
C GLY A 177 13.25 -15.01 17.60
N ALA A 178 12.70 -16.19 17.88
CA ALA A 178 13.25 -17.10 18.88
C ALA A 178 14.63 -17.64 18.48
N ALA A 179 14.82 -18.05 17.22
CA ALA A 179 16.12 -18.52 16.73
C ALA A 179 17.18 -17.44 16.86
N VAL A 180 16.88 -16.19 16.45
CA VAL A 180 17.81 -15.06 16.59
C VAL A 180 18.08 -14.72 18.05
N ALA A 181 17.08 -14.80 18.93
CA ALA A 181 17.28 -14.55 20.36
C ALA A 181 18.11 -15.65 21.07
N LEU A 182 18.18 -16.85 20.50
CA LEU A 182 18.94 -17.99 21.03
C LEU A 182 20.35 -18.10 20.45
N VAL A 183 20.57 -17.56 19.26
CA VAL A 183 21.92 -17.35 18.72
C VAL A 183 22.50 -16.19 19.50
N ASP A 184 23.57 -16.42 20.26
CA ASP A 184 24.42 -15.33 20.70
C ASP A 184 25.03 -14.75 19.42
N THR A 185 24.39 -13.73 18.87
CA THR A 185 24.85 -13.08 17.65
C THR A 185 26.17 -12.38 17.89
N GLY A 186 26.66 -12.35 19.16
CA GLY A 186 27.95 -11.87 19.60
C GLY A 186 28.39 -10.82 18.63
N GLU A 187 27.81 -9.61 18.75
CA GLU A 187 28.13 -8.45 17.91
C GLU A 187 29.62 -8.15 18.05
N GLY A 188 30.44 -9.03 17.48
CA GLY A 188 31.86 -8.89 17.36
C GLY A 188 32.07 -7.78 16.37
N ASP A 189 33.18 -7.07 16.56
CA ASP A 189 33.57 -5.94 15.72
C ASP A 189 33.43 -6.24 14.22
N GLU A 190 33.59 -7.50 13.78
CA GLU A 190 33.42 -7.95 12.39
C GLU A 190 31.98 -7.80 11.84
N GLY A 191 30.94 -8.12 12.62
CA GLY A 191 29.55 -8.02 12.17
C GLY A 191 29.11 -6.56 12.00
N LEU A 192 29.50 -5.71 12.96
CA LEU A 192 29.28 -4.26 12.91
C LEU A 192 30.07 -3.62 11.76
N ALA A 193 31.33 -4.02 11.55
CA ALA A 193 32.15 -3.54 10.45
C ALA A 193 31.57 -3.90 9.08
N THR A 194 31.05 -5.12 8.92
CA THR A 194 30.42 -5.57 7.66
C THR A 194 29.12 -4.79 7.36
N SER A 195 28.30 -4.55 8.38
CA SER A 195 27.08 -3.72 8.26
C SER A 195 27.42 -2.27 7.87
N ALA A 196 28.41 -1.68 8.55
CA ALA A 196 28.87 -0.32 8.25
C ALA A 196 29.46 -0.19 6.84
N ALA A 197 30.23 -1.19 6.37
CA ALA A 197 30.76 -1.21 5.01
C ALA A 197 29.64 -1.26 3.95
N SER A 198 28.64 -2.12 4.16
CA SER A 198 27.47 -2.24 3.28
C SER A 198 26.67 -0.92 3.23
N ALA A 199 26.48 -0.27 4.38
CA ALA A 199 25.80 1.02 4.46
C ALA A 199 26.58 2.14 3.74
N ALA A 200 27.91 2.14 3.84
CA ALA A 200 28.78 3.09 3.15
C ALA A 200 28.76 2.89 1.62
N GLU A 201 28.80 1.65 1.15
CA GLU A 201 28.68 1.31 -0.27
C GLU A 201 27.34 1.77 -0.85
N LEU A 202 26.24 1.47 -0.15
CA LEU A 202 24.91 1.89 -0.57
C LEU A 202 24.77 3.42 -0.60
N THR A 203 25.34 4.10 0.40
CA THR A 203 25.40 5.57 0.45
C THR A 203 26.19 6.14 -0.72
N ALA A 204 27.32 5.52 -1.08
CA ALA A 204 28.13 5.93 -2.23
C ALA A 204 27.35 5.73 -3.54
N ALA A 205 26.69 4.59 -3.71
CA ALA A 205 25.90 4.29 -4.91
C ALA A 205 24.73 5.26 -5.09
N TYR A 206 23.94 5.52 -4.05
CA TYR A 206 22.82 6.46 -4.14
C TYR A 206 23.24 7.92 -4.28
N ARG A 207 24.45 8.30 -3.84
CA ARG A 207 25.01 9.64 -4.07
C ARG A 207 25.83 9.75 -5.36
N GLY A 208 26.06 8.64 -6.06
CA GLY A 208 26.81 8.55 -7.31
C GLY A 208 26.02 9.05 -8.51
N GLY A 209 26.28 8.49 -9.69
CA GLY A 209 25.56 8.86 -10.91
C GLY A 209 24.24 8.10 -11.08
N PRO A 210 23.40 8.48 -12.06
CA PRO A 210 22.17 7.76 -12.43
C PRO A 210 22.39 6.25 -12.68
N ALA A 211 23.52 5.87 -13.28
CA ALA A 211 23.85 4.47 -13.55
C ALA A 211 24.15 3.69 -12.26
N ASP A 212 24.75 4.32 -11.26
CA ASP A 212 25.05 3.69 -9.97
C ASP A 212 23.77 3.46 -9.17
N VAL A 213 22.83 4.40 -9.21
CA VAL A 213 21.48 4.23 -8.63
C VAL A 213 20.74 3.06 -9.28
N VAL A 214 20.73 2.98 -10.62
CA VAL A 214 20.11 1.87 -11.34
C VAL A 214 20.76 0.53 -10.99
N ARG A 215 22.10 0.49 -10.88
CA ARG A 215 22.83 -0.71 -10.49
C ARG A 215 22.44 -1.15 -9.08
N ALA A 216 22.54 -0.25 -8.10
CA ALA A 216 22.16 -0.54 -6.71
C ALA A 216 20.70 -1.03 -6.59
N ASN A 217 19.77 -0.39 -7.30
CA ASN A 217 18.39 -0.82 -7.32
C ASN A 217 18.22 -2.21 -7.96
N THR A 218 18.99 -2.54 -8.99
CA THR A 218 18.96 -3.84 -9.67
C THR A 218 19.53 -4.93 -8.78
N ASP A 219 20.62 -4.64 -8.07
CA ASP A 219 21.26 -5.59 -7.15
C ASP A 219 20.33 -5.93 -5.97
N ALA A 220 19.50 -4.97 -5.53
CA ALA A 220 18.47 -5.19 -4.51
C ALA A 220 17.29 -6.08 -4.97
N TRP A 221 17.25 -6.59 -6.20
CA TRP A 221 16.15 -7.44 -6.66
C TRP A 221 16.06 -8.79 -5.94
N SER A 222 17.18 -9.34 -5.47
CA SER A 222 17.15 -10.55 -4.63
C SER A 222 16.34 -10.31 -3.36
N ASP A 223 16.39 -9.11 -2.83
CA ASP A 223 15.70 -8.73 -1.60
C ASP A 223 14.19 -8.64 -1.83
N ILE A 224 13.74 -8.36 -3.06
CA ILE A 224 12.31 -8.44 -3.43
C ILE A 224 11.81 -9.89 -3.28
N LEU A 225 12.62 -10.89 -3.66
CA LEU A 225 12.23 -12.29 -3.50
C LEU A 225 12.17 -12.71 -2.04
N VAL A 226 13.15 -12.29 -1.23
CA VAL A 226 13.14 -12.51 0.22
C VAL A 226 11.95 -11.79 0.87
N GLY A 227 11.71 -10.54 0.49
CA GLY A 227 10.56 -9.74 0.93
C GLY A 227 9.22 -10.34 0.52
N LEU A 228 9.12 -10.98 -0.65
CA LEU A 228 7.94 -11.72 -1.07
C LEU A 228 7.69 -12.94 -0.18
N LEU A 229 8.74 -13.66 0.24
CA LEU A 229 8.61 -14.79 1.15
C LEU A 229 8.19 -14.34 2.56
N MET A 230 8.81 -13.26 3.05
CA MET A 230 8.60 -12.74 4.40
C MET A 230 7.28 -11.94 4.52
N MET A 231 7.13 -10.87 3.74
CA MET A 231 5.98 -9.96 3.79
C MET A 231 4.81 -10.44 2.93
N GLY A 232 5.07 -11.20 1.85
CA GLY A 232 4.03 -11.59 0.90
C GLY A 232 2.92 -12.43 1.53
N GLY A 233 3.23 -13.25 2.54
CA GLY A 233 2.21 -13.97 3.29
C GLY A 233 1.22 -13.05 4.02
N MET A 234 1.71 -11.97 4.65
CA MET A 234 0.86 -10.95 5.27
C MET A 234 0.02 -10.19 4.24
N VAL A 235 0.61 -9.87 3.09
CA VAL A 235 -0.10 -9.24 1.95
C VAL A 235 -1.21 -10.16 1.44
N VAL A 236 -0.96 -11.46 1.26
CA VAL A 236 -1.97 -12.45 0.85
C VAL A 236 -3.10 -12.53 1.88
N ALA A 237 -2.77 -12.59 3.18
CA ALA A 237 -3.80 -12.60 4.22
C ALA A 237 -4.68 -11.33 4.16
N ALA A 238 -4.07 -10.15 3.98
CA ALA A 238 -4.79 -8.90 3.82
C ALA A 238 -5.63 -8.85 2.53
N PHE A 239 -5.10 -9.33 1.40
CA PHE A 239 -5.79 -9.48 0.12
C PHE A 239 -7.05 -10.33 0.25
N LEU A 240 -6.92 -11.51 0.87
CA LEU A 240 -8.03 -12.43 1.10
C LEU A 240 -9.08 -11.81 2.04
N ALA A 241 -8.66 -11.17 3.12
CA ALA A 241 -9.55 -10.45 4.02
C ALA A 241 -10.31 -9.32 3.30
N GLY A 242 -9.61 -8.55 2.47
CA GLY A 242 -10.18 -7.51 1.62
C GLY A 242 -11.20 -8.04 0.62
N PHE A 243 -10.88 -9.15 -0.03
CA PHE A 243 -11.78 -9.82 -0.97
C PHE A 243 -13.06 -10.29 -0.27
N VAL A 244 -12.95 -10.90 0.91
CA VAL A 244 -14.11 -11.32 1.72
C VAL A 244 -14.96 -10.11 2.11
N ALA A 245 -14.34 -9.01 2.52
CA ALA A 245 -15.04 -7.77 2.83
C ALA A 245 -15.78 -7.18 1.61
N GLY A 246 -15.18 -7.29 0.42
CA GLY A 246 -15.78 -6.91 -0.86
C GLY A 246 -16.99 -7.76 -1.22
N ARG A 247 -16.85 -9.09 -1.16
CA ARG A 247 -17.95 -10.04 -1.45
C ARG A 247 -19.14 -9.88 -0.50
N ARG A 248 -18.89 -9.49 0.75
CA ARG A 248 -19.91 -9.22 1.76
C ARG A 248 -20.36 -7.75 1.79
N ARG A 249 -19.87 -6.91 0.88
CA ARG A 249 -20.21 -5.47 0.77
C ARG A 249 -20.03 -4.68 2.06
N LEU A 250 -19.09 -5.07 2.93
CA LEU A 250 -18.94 -4.52 4.29
C LEU A 250 -18.66 -3.02 4.34
N LEU A 251 -18.10 -2.45 3.26
CA LEU A 251 -17.81 -1.03 3.15
C LEU A 251 -18.87 -0.23 2.39
N ALA A 252 -19.80 -0.89 1.71
CA ALA A 252 -20.82 -0.24 0.88
C ALA A 252 -22.08 0.12 1.68
N ASP A 253 -22.43 -0.68 2.69
CA ASP A 253 -23.65 -0.47 3.49
C ASP A 253 -23.45 0.64 4.54
N THR A 254 -23.54 1.91 4.15
CA THR A 254 -23.36 3.03 5.08
C THR A 254 -24.61 3.30 5.92
N GLY A 255 -24.42 3.63 7.21
CA GLY A 255 -25.48 4.22 8.04
C GLY A 255 -26.27 3.27 8.95
N THR A 256 -26.01 1.95 8.94
CA THR A 256 -26.70 1.03 9.86
C THR A 256 -26.08 1.03 11.27
N PRO A 257 -26.89 0.95 12.35
CA PRO A 257 -26.39 0.83 13.72
C PRO A 257 -25.44 -0.36 13.91
N GLU A 258 -25.74 -1.50 13.27
CA GLU A 258 -24.95 -2.73 13.37
C GLU A 258 -23.56 -2.56 12.77
N ARG A 259 -23.45 -1.85 11.63
CA ARG A 259 -22.15 -1.52 11.03
C ARG A 259 -21.36 -0.61 11.95
N THR A 260 -21.99 0.43 12.48
CA THR A 260 -21.33 1.38 13.39
C THR A 260 -20.78 0.67 14.63
N ALA A 261 -21.59 -0.19 15.25
CA ALA A 261 -21.16 -0.99 16.40
C ALA A 261 -20.01 -1.96 16.05
N ARG A 262 -20.05 -2.59 14.86
CA ARG A 262 -18.99 -3.46 14.37
C ARG A 262 -17.68 -2.69 14.16
N LEU A 263 -17.71 -1.57 13.43
CA LEU A 263 -16.53 -0.74 13.18
C LEU A 263 -15.96 -0.21 14.49
N ARG A 264 -16.80 0.20 15.45
CA ARG A 264 -16.34 0.65 16.77
C ARG A 264 -15.61 -0.46 17.52
N ARG A 265 -16.14 -1.69 17.51
CA ARG A 265 -15.46 -2.84 18.12
C ARG A 265 -14.13 -3.14 17.45
N VAL A 266 -14.09 -3.16 16.12
CA VAL A 266 -12.84 -3.37 15.36
C VAL A 266 -11.82 -2.26 15.66
N CYS A 267 -12.26 -1.01 15.76
CA CYS A 267 -11.41 0.12 16.10
C CYS A 267 -10.83 -0.03 17.51
N LEU A 268 -11.66 -0.30 18.51
CA LEU A 268 -11.22 -0.43 19.90
C LEU A 268 -10.26 -1.60 20.10
N TRP A 269 -10.61 -2.79 19.62
CA TRP A 269 -9.73 -3.96 19.71
C TRP A 269 -8.48 -3.81 18.87
N GLY A 270 -8.60 -3.20 17.69
CA GLY A 270 -7.48 -2.92 16.81
C GLY A 270 -6.48 -1.94 17.45
N LEU A 271 -6.95 -0.92 18.16
CA LEU A 271 -6.10 -0.02 18.93
C LEU A 271 -5.49 -0.74 20.14
N ALA A 272 -6.29 -1.50 20.89
CA ALA A 272 -5.83 -2.19 22.10
C ALA A 272 -4.71 -3.20 21.83
N VAL A 273 -4.73 -3.86 20.67
CA VAL A 273 -3.69 -4.83 20.28
C VAL A 273 -2.61 -4.18 19.42
N GLY A 274 -3.01 -3.37 18.45
CA GLY A 274 -2.13 -2.82 17.44
C GLY A 274 -1.24 -1.69 17.93
N LEU A 275 -1.76 -0.78 18.77
CA LEU A 275 -0.98 0.36 19.26
C LEU A 275 0.16 -0.08 20.18
N PRO A 276 -0.02 -0.98 21.18
CA PRO A 276 1.09 -1.45 22.00
C PRO A 276 2.19 -2.14 21.19
N GLY A 277 1.83 -2.95 20.19
CA GLY A 277 2.83 -3.59 19.35
C GLY A 277 3.60 -2.61 18.46
N GLY A 278 2.92 -1.58 17.93
CA GLY A 278 3.59 -0.47 17.24
C GLY A 278 4.56 0.30 18.15
N VAL A 279 4.12 0.65 19.36
CA VAL A 279 4.96 1.32 20.38
C VAL A 279 6.17 0.46 20.75
N LEU A 280 5.98 -0.86 20.94
CA LEU A 280 7.09 -1.75 21.23
C LEU A 280 8.09 -1.80 20.08
N MET A 281 7.62 -1.94 18.84
CA MET A 281 8.47 -1.90 17.65
C MET A 281 9.31 -0.62 17.61
N ALA A 282 8.70 0.55 17.82
CA ALA A 282 9.42 1.81 17.85
C ALA A 282 10.42 1.88 19.01
N ALA A 283 10.03 1.38 20.19
CA ALA A 283 10.91 1.30 21.35
C ALA A 283 12.14 0.38 21.11
N GLY A 284 11.97 -0.69 20.34
CA GLY A 284 12.98 -1.68 19.96
C GLY A 284 13.96 -1.23 18.88
N THR A 285 13.50 -0.39 17.95
CA THR A 285 14.25 -0.05 16.72
C THR A 285 14.89 1.32 16.77
N VAL A 286 14.20 2.31 17.36
CA VAL A 286 14.64 3.71 17.42
C VAL A 286 14.58 4.25 18.85
N GLY A 287 14.07 3.44 19.78
CA GLY A 287 13.84 3.84 21.16
C GLY A 287 14.90 3.31 22.13
N PRO A 288 14.57 3.31 23.43
CA PRO A 288 15.54 3.02 24.48
C PRO A 288 15.86 1.54 24.66
N LEU A 289 15.17 0.64 23.95
CA LEU A 289 15.43 -0.79 24.07
C LEU A 289 16.66 -1.11 23.20
N GLY A 290 17.75 -1.56 23.84
CA GLY A 290 18.99 -1.88 23.12
C GLY A 290 18.84 -2.98 22.06
N ALA A 291 19.88 -3.15 21.23
CA ALA A 291 19.90 -3.96 20.00
C ALA A 291 19.28 -5.36 20.11
N ARG A 292 19.46 -6.07 21.24
CA ARG A 292 18.83 -7.39 21.49
C ARG A 292 17.30 -7.42 21.33
N TRP A 293 16.64 -6.27 21.49
CA TRP A 293 15.19 -6.14 21.39
C TRP A 293 14.72 -5.70 20.00
N GLU A 294 15.61 -5.30 19.10
CA GLU A 294 15.26 -4.76 17.78
C GLU A 294 14.42 -5.74 16.97
N ILE A 295 14.96 -6.95 16.74
CA ILE A 295 14.30 -7.99 15.93
C ILE A 295 13.02 -8.50 16.61
N PRO A 296 13.01 -8.90 17.91
CA PRO A 296 11.78 -9.33 18.58
C PRO A 296 10.69 -8.26 18.59
N ALA A 297 11.04 -7.00 18.86
CA ALA A 297 10.09 -5.89 18.89
C ALA A 297 9.53 -5.59 17.49
N PHE A 298 10.39 -5.61 16.46
CA PHE A 298 9.96 -5.46 15.07
C PHE A 298 8.97 -6.56 14.68
N ILE A 299 9.28 -7.82 15.00
CA ILE A 299 8.40 -8.97 14.74
C ILE A 299 7.05 -8.75 15.43
N LEU A 300 7.02 -8.44 16.73
CA LEU A 300 5.74 -8.24 17.43
C LEU A 300 4.94 -7.07 16.85
N GLY A 301 5.61 -5.96 16.51
CA GLY A 301 4.99 -4.85 15.81
C GLY A 301 4.41 -5.24 14.47
N MET A 302 5.09 -6.11 13.71
CA MET A 302 4.61 -6.59 12.42
C MET A 302 3.40 -7.53 12.57
N LEU A 303 3.39 -8.41 13.58
CA LEU A 303 2.26 -9.31 13.85
C LEU A 303 1.03 -8.55 14.33
N THR A 304 1.21 -7.48 15.10
CA THR A 304 0.10 -6.64 15.56
C THR A 304 -0.36 -5.60 14.52
N ALA A 305 0.44 -5.34 13.47
CA ALA A 305 0.16 -4.33 12.46
C ALA A 305 -1.21 -4.47 11.74
N PRO A 306 -1.72 -5.68 11.40
CA PRO A 306 -3.07 -5.83 10.85
C PRO A 306 -4.16 -5.27 11.76
N ALA A 307 -4.00 -5.40 13.09
CA ALA A 307 -4.96 -4.89 14.07
C ALA A 307 -5.00 -3.35 14.04
N LEU A 308 -3.83 -2.70 14.04
CA LEU A 308 -3.75 -1.24 13.95
C LEU A 308 -4.23 -0.71 12.59
N SER A 309 -3.93 -1.43 11.51
CA SER A 309 -4.42 -1.12 10.15
C SER A 309 -5.95 -1.16 10.09
N ALA A 310 -6.56 -2.19 10.70
CA ALA A 310 -8.01 -2.31 10.81
C ALA A 310 -8.60 -1.20 11.69
N ALA A 311 -7.90 -0.77 12.74
CA ALA A 311 -8.30 0.37 13.55
C ALA A 311 -8.30 1.69 12.77
N TYR A 312 -7.26 1.96 11.97
CA TYR A 312 -7.23 3.14 11.10
C TYR A 312 -8.37 3.13 10.09
N ALA A 313 -8.59 1.99 9.41
CA ALA A 313 -9.68 1.87 8.45
C ALA A 313 -11.05 2.10 9.10
N SER A 314 -11.32 1.40 10.20
CA SER A 314 -12.62 1.48 10.89
C SER A 314 -12.85 2.83 11.56
N GLY A 315 -11.84 3.41 12.20
CA GLY A 315 -11.88 4.74 12.78
C GLY A 315 -12.15 5.84 11.75
N LEU A 316 -11.48 5.80 10.59
CA LEU A 316 -11.74 6.74 9.50
C LEU A 316 -13.14 6.57 8.92
N LEU A 317 -13.59 5.33 8.70
CA LEU A 317 -14.94 5.06 8.20
C LEU A 317 -16.04 5.54 9.15
N LEU A 318 -15.80 5.46 10.47
CA LEU A 318 -16.68 6.04 11.48
C LEU A 318 -16.61 7.57 11.45
N TRP A 319 -15.42 8.14 11.32
CA TRP A 319 -15.28 9.59 11.30
C TRP A 319 -15.91 10.22 10.05
N PHE A 320 -15.82 9.56 8.90
CA PHE A 320 -16.41 10.01 7.63
C PHE A 320 -17.94 10.15 7.67
N THR A 321 -18.64 9.52 8.63
CA THR A 321 -20.09 9.73 8.81
C THR A 321 -20.41 11.06 9.51
N THR A 322 -19.41 11.78 10.04
CA THR A 322 -19.59 13.12 10.63
C THR A 322 -19.41 14.22 9.59
N PRO A 323 -19.96 15.43 9.79
CA PRO A 323 -19.81 16.53 8.82
C PRO A 323 -18.34 16.92 8.56
N ARG A 324 -17.49 16.90 9.60
CA ARG A 324 -16.05 17.21 9.46
C ARG A 324 -15.31 16.09 8.73
N GLY A 325 -15.59 14.84 9.08
CA GLY A 325 -14.97 13.69 8.42
C GLY A 325 -15.39 13.55 6.96
N ALA A 326 -16.65 13.85 6.61
CA ALA A 326 -17.11 13.87 5.22
C ALA A 326 -16.34 14.91 4.37
N ARG A 327 -16.05 16.10 4.92
CA ARG A 327 -15.22 17.11 4.26
C ARG A 327 -13.78 16.60 4.04
N LEU A 328 -13.20 15.90 5.02
CA LEU A 328 -11.88 15.30 4.88
C LEU A 328 -11.89 14.18 3.82
N ALA A 329 -12.90 13.31 3.83
CA ALA A 329 -13.07 12.26 2.84
C ALA A 329 -13.13 12.82 1.42
N ALA A 330 -13.87 13.91 1.22
CA ALA A 330 -13.95 14.61 -0.06
C ALA A 330 -12.59 15.18 -0.53
N ARG A 331 -11.71 15.59 0.39
CA ARG A 331 -10.35 16.08 0.08
C ARG A 331 -9.38 14.95 -0.23
N LEU A 332 -9.51 13.79 0.43
CA LEU A 332 -8.63 12.63 0.23
C LEU A 332 -9.03 11.78 -0.99
N ALA A 333 -10.33 11.70 -1.30
CA ALA A 333 -10.83 10.83 -2.35
C ALA A 333 -10.19 11.09 -3.73
N PRO A 334 -9.96 12.34 -4.20
CA PRO A 334 -9.26 12.58 -5.46
C PRO A 334 -7.89 11.92 -5.53
N ALA A 335 -7.10 11.99 -4.45
CA ALA A 335 -5.79 11.37 -4.41
C ALA A 335 -5.87 9.83 -4.43
N GLY A 336 -6.84 9.24 -3.74
CA GLY A 336 -7.07 7.80 -3.76
C GLY A 336 -7.62 7.25 -5.08
N ARG A 337 -8.27 8.09 -5.89
CA ARG A 337 -8.65 7.76 -7.28
C ARG A 337 -7.47 7.66 -8.22
N MET A 338 -6.39 8.34 -7.88
CA MET A 338 -5.14 8.42 -8.64
C MET A 338 -4.00 7.74 -7.90
N ALA A 339 -4.29 6.68 -7.14
CA ALA A 339 -3.32 6.08 -6.24
C ALA A 339 -2.02 5.61 -6.93
N LEU A 340 -2.11 5.09 -8.16
CA LEU A 340 -0.93 4.63 -8.89
C LEU A 340 -0.12 5.81 -9.42
N THR A 341 -0.77 6.82 -10.01
CA THR A 341 -0.09 8.05 -10.43
C THR A 341 0.62 8.70 -9.25
N ASN A 342 -0.07 8.81 -8.12
CA ASN A 342 0.43 9.46 -6.92
C ASN A 342 1.59 8.69 -6.29
N TYR A 343 1.50 7.37 -6.19
CA TYR A 343 2.57 6.52 -5.70
C TYR A 343 3.85 6.66 -6.56
N LEU A 344 3.71 6.61 -7.89
CA LEU A 344 4.86 6.78 -8.78
C LEU A 344 5.44 8.19 -8.74
N ALA A 345 4.60 9.23 -8.61
CA ALA A 345 5.05 10.60 -8.44
C ALA A 345 5.81 10.81 -7.13
N GLN A 346 5.36 10.19 -6.04
CA GLN A 346 6.07 10.18 -4.75
C GLN A 346 7.44 9.52 -4.91
N SER A 347 7.51 8.33 -5.51
CA SER A 347 8.80 7.66 -5.75
C SER A 347 9.73 8.45 -6.65
N LEU A 348 9.22 9.08 -7.70
CA LEU A 348 10.00 9.96 -8.57
C LEU A 348 10.59 11.13 -7.78
N VAL A 349 9.78 11.81 -6.96
CA VAL A 349 10.26 12.94 -6.16
C VAL A 349 11.28 12.48 -5.12
N MET A 350 11.05 11.36 -4.44
CA MET A 350 12.06 10.83 -3.50
C MET A 350 13.36 10.49 -4.22
N ALA A 351 13.29 9.86 -5.40
CA ALA A 351 14.48 9.54 -6.19
C ALA A 351 15.24 10.80 -6.59
N LEU A 352 14.57 11.84 -7.09
CA LEU A 352 15.20 13.12 -7.46
C LEU A 352 15.80 13.87 -6.25
N VAL A 353 15.19 13.75 -5.06
CA VAL A 353 15.67 14.44 -3.85
C VAL A 353 16.84 13.69 -3.20
N PHE A 354 16.73 12.38 -3.05
CA PHE A 354 17.68 11.62 -2.24
C PHE A 354 18.79 10.98 -3.06
N THR A 355 18.60 10.68 -4.34
CA THR A 355 19.61 9.95 -5.13
C THR A 355 20.35 10.84 -6.13
N GLY A 356 21.35 10.24 -6.78
CA GLY A 356 22.19 10.81 -7.84
C GLY A 356 21.46 11.28 -9.10
N TYR A 357 20.14 11.06 -9.19
CA TYR A 357 19.33 11.68 -10.24
C TYR A 357 19.15 13.19 -10.05
N GLY A 358 19.32 13.70 -8.83
CA GLY A 358 19.14 15.12 -8.53
C GLY A 358 19.99 15.59 -7.35
N ALA A 359 19.36 15.83 -6.20
CA ALA A 359 20.01 16.51 -5.07
C ALA A 359 20.93 15.60 -4.22
N ALA A 360 20.90 14.27 -4.42
CA ALA A 360 21.80 13.31 -3.75
C ALA A 360 21.84 13.48 -2.22
N LEU A 361 20.67 13.68 -1.60
CA LEU A 361 20.53 13.92 -0.15
C LEU A 361 20.46 12.65 0.71
N TYR A 362 20.65 11.46 0.13
CA TYR A 362 20.67 10.17 0.85
C TYR A 362 21.60 10.24 2.06
N GLY A 363 21.10 9.96 3.26
CA GLY A 363 21.84 10.00 4.53
C GLY A 363 22.38 11.39 4.94
N ARG A 364 21.86 12.49 4.36
CA ARG A 364 22.32 13.87 4.68
C ARG A 364 21.29 14.70 5.45
N VAL A 365 20.05 14.24 5.56
CA VAL A 365 18.93 15.02 6.11
C VAL A 365 18.27 14.24 7.23
N GLY A 366 18.03 14.90 8.36
CA GLY A 366 17.37 14.32 9.52
C GLY A 366 15.89 14.00 9.28
N ALA A 367 15.37 13.03 10.03
CA ALA A 367 13.99 12.52 9.90
C ALA A 367 12.93 13.63 9.98
N ALA A 368 13.10 14.62 10.86
CA ALA A 368 12.10 15.68 11.03
C ALA A 368 11.92 16.52 9.75
N ALA A 369 13.04 16.91 9.12
CA ALA A 369 13.02 17.67 7.88
C ALA A 369 12.49 16.82 6.71
N VAL A 370 12.89 15.55 6.61
CA VAL A 370 12.38 14.61 5.61
C VAL A 370 10.86 14.46 5.72
N LEU A 371 10.35 14.21 6.92
CA LEU A 371 8.92 14.01 7.15
C LEU A 371 8.12 15.31 6.97
N GLY A 372 8.67 16.46 7.37
CA GLY A 372 8.07 17.77 7.09
C GLY A 372 7.93 18.04 5.60
N GLY A 373 9.00 17.81 4.82
CA GLY A 373 8.98 17.93 3.35
C GLY A 373 8.00 16.95 2.70
N THR A 374 7.90 15.73 3.23
CA THR A 374 6.96 14.69 2.79
C THR A 374 5.50 15.14 2.97
N LEU A 375 5.15 15.64 4.15
CA LEU A 375 3.79 16.14 4.43
C LEU A 375 3.44 17.36 3.58
N LEU A 376 4.41 18.27 3.38
CA LEU A 376 4.23 19.44 2.51
C LEU A 376 3.96 19.02 1.06
N PHE A 377 4.79 18.12 0.52
CA PHE A 377 4.60 17.57 -0.82
C PHE A 377 3.26 16.85 -0.94
N TYR A 378 2.88 16.05 0.06
CA TYR A 378 1.61 15.35 0.04
C TYR A 378 0.42 16.32 0.05
N GLY A 379 0.51 17.42 0.80
CA GLY A 379 -0.47 18.51 0.76
C GLY A 379 -0.64 19.12 -0.64
N PHE A 380 0.46 19.41 -1.32
CA PHE A 380 0.45 19.83 -2.73
C PHE A 380 -0.17 18.77 -3.63
N GLN A 381 0.19 17.50 -3.43
CA GLN A 381 -0.30 16.37 -4.20
C GLN A 381 -1.82 16.17 -4.04
N LEU A 382 -2.39 16.44 -2.86
CA LEU A 382 -3.85 16.44 -2.65
C LEU A 382 -4.53 17.53 -3.49
N ALA A 383 -3.98 18.75 -3.49
CA ALA A 383 -4.51 19.86 -4.29
C ALA A 383 -4.40 19.57 -5.80
N ALA A 384 -3.24 19.07 -6.25
CA ALA A 384 -3.02 18.67 -7.63
C ALA A 384 -3.94 17.53 -8.06
N SER A 385 -4.17 16.54 -7.19
CA SER A 385 -5.12 15.44 -7.43
C SER A 385 -6.55 15.95 -7.55
N ALA A 386 -6.98 16.86 -6.67
CA ALA A 386 -8.31 17.48 -6.73
C ALA A 386 -8.50 18.28 -8.03
N TRP A 387 -7.51 19.08 -8.41
CA TRP A 387 -7.52 19.83 -9.67
C TRP A 387 -7.54 18.90 -10.89
N LEU A 388 -6.74 17.83 -10.91
CA LEU A 388 -6.73 16.93 -12.05
C LEU A 388 -8.05 16.15 -12.15
N MET A 389 -8.63 15.74 -11.02
CA MET A 389 -9.90 15.01 -10.97
C MET A 389 -11.13 15.87 -11.26
N SER A 390 -11.02 17.19 -11.21
CA SER A 390 -12.07 18.09 -11.70
C SER A 390 -12.07 18.18 -13.23
N ARG A 391 -10.92 17.97 -13.89
CA ARG A 391 -10.78 18.01 -15.36
C ARG A 391 -10.81 16.63 -16.02
N HIS A 392 -10.36 15.59 -15.33
CA HIS A 392 -10.18 14.24 -15.88
C HIS A 392 -10.86 13.19 -14.99
N ARG A 393 -11.42 12.14 -15.61
CA ARG A 393 -12.07 11.05 -14.86
C ARG A 393 -11.06 10.07 -14.22
N LEU A 394 -9.84 10.00 -14.74
CA LEU A 394 -8.77 9.07 -14.35
C LEU A 394 -7.42 9.80 -14.33
N GLY A 395 -6.54 9.39 -13.41
CA GLY A 395 -5.16 9.86 -13.42
C GLY A 395 -4.40 9.38 -14.67
N PRO A 396 -3.24 9.99 -14.99
CA PRO A 396 -2.46 9.67 -16.17
C PRO A 396 -2.04 8.19 -16.25
N VAL A 397 -1.50 7.65 -15.16
CA VAL A 397 -1.02 6.25 -15.13
C VAL A 397 -2.20 5.28 -15.04
N GLU A 398 -3.27 5.64 -14.33
CA GLU A 398 -4.50 4.84 -14.32
C GLU A 398 -5.12 4.73 -15.71
N ARG A 399 -5.02 5.78 -16.54
CA ARG A 399 -5.44 5.76 -17.95
C ARG A 399 -4.61 4.77 -18.75
N LEU A 400 -3.29 4.81 -18.61
CA LEU A 400 -2.37 3.89 -19.28
C LEU A 400 -2.70 2.43 -18.90
N LEU A 401 -2.79 2.15 -17.60
CA LEU A 401 -3.12 0.82 -17.10
C LEU A 401 -4.50 0.36 -17.57
N ARG A 402 -5.49 1.27 -17.65
CA ARG A 402 -6.81 0.95 -18.16
C ARG A 402 -6.80 0.61 -19.65
N ALA A 403 -5.99 1.30 -20.46
CA ALA A 403 -5.83 0.99 -21.88
C ALA A 403 -5.27 -0.42 -22.08
N VAL A 404 -4.25 -0.81 -21.30
CA VAL A 404 -3.70 -2.18 -21.28
C VAL A 404 -4.75 -3.20 -20.84
N THR A 405 -5.49 -2.89 -19.75
CA THR A 405 -6.52 -3.77 -19.19
C THR A 405 -7.64 -4.08 -20.20
N LEU A 406 -8.07 -3.07 -20.94
CA LEU A 406 -9.16 -3.19 -21.92
C LEU A 406 -8.69 -3.70 -23.29
N TRP A 407 -7.38 -3.74 -23.56
CA TRP A 407 -6.80 -4.15 -24.84
C TRP A 407 -7.39 -3.37 -26.03
N GLY A 408 -7.48 -2.04 -25.87
CA GLY A 408 -8.07 -1.12 -26.84
C GLY A 408 -8.17 0.30 -26.28
N ARG A 409 -8.22 1.31 -27.15
CA ARG A 409 -8.39 2.71 -26.72
C ARG A 409 -9.66 2.82 -25.87
N PRO A 410 -9.60 3.34 -24.64
CA PRO A 410 -10.81 3.57 -23.86
C PRO A 410 -11.68 4.55 -24.65
N ALA A 411 -12.80 4.07 -25.20
CA ALA A 411 -13.79 4.94 -25.83
C ALA A 411 -14.09 6.11 -24.87
N PRO A 412 -14.05 7.37 -25.33
CA PRO A 412 -14.51 8.49 -24.52
C PRO A 412 -15.96 8.19 -24.15
N ARG A 413 -16.20 7.87 -22.88
CA ARG A 413 -17.58 7.79 -22.38
C ARG A 413 -18.02 9.23 -22.23
N GLY A 414 -18.94 9.66 -23.09
CA GLY A 414 -19.65 10.95 -23.02
C GLY A 414 -19.97 11.39 -21.59
#